data_AF-A0A653AA68-F1
#
_entry.id   AF-A0A653AA68-F1
#
_cell.length_a   1.000
_cell.length_b   1.000
_cell.length_c   1.000
_cell.angle_alpha   90.00
_cell.angle_beta   90.00
_cell.angle_gamma   90.00
#
_symmetry.space_group_name_H-M   'P 1'
#
loop_
_entity.id
_entity.type
_entity.pdbx_description
1 polymer ?
#
loop_
_entity_poly.entity_id
_entity_poly.type
_entity_poly.pdbx_seq_one_letter_code
_entity_poly.pdbx_strand_id
1 'polypeptide(L)'
;MLRNFRKEMEDTRCEVAAAMAETVPSKEFRAAVILAVIHLGLVESKIHKTTNLEERRTRINEFNRVKNAIEKGIGLLQNNQPGRRLLPENQKKSLP
;
A
#
# COMPACT_ATOMS: atom_id res chain seq x y z
N MET A 1 -0.44 -20.75 -7.89
CA MET A 1 0.66 -20.31 -6.99
C MET A 1 0.05 -19.92 -5.65
N LEU A 2 0.61 -20.38 -4.53
CA LEU A 2 0.21 -19.93 -3.19
C LEU A 2 0.69 -18.48 -2.99
N ARG A 3 -0.24 -17.57 -2.70
CA ARG A 3 0.05 -16.16 -2.44
C ARG A 3 0.88 -16.01 -1.15
N ASN A 4 1.92 -15.17 -1.19
CA ASN A 4 2.81 -14.95 -0.05
C ASN A 4 2.50 -13.60 0.63
N PHE A 5 1.53 -13.63 1.54
CA PHE A 5 1.08 -12.44 2.27
C PHE A 5 2.16 -11.80 3.14
N ARG A 6 3.10 -12.60 3.66
CA ARG A 6 4.25 -12.07 4.42
C ARG A 6 5.15 -11.23 3.53
N LYS A 7 5.47 -11.71 2.33
CA LYS A 7 6.27 -10.94 1.37
C LYS A 7 5.57 -9.64 0.98
N GLU A 8 4.29 -9.71 0.62
CA GLU A 8 3.52 -8.52 0.26
C GLU A 8 3.43 -7.50 1.39
N MET A 9 3.33 -7.96 2.64
CA MET A 9 3.35 -7.09 3.81
C MET A 9 4.71 -6.39 3.98
N GLU A 10 5.81 -7.10 3.73
CA GLU A 10 7.15 -6.53 3.81
C GLU A 10 7.41 -5.53 2.68
N ASP A 11 6.96 -5.84 1.46
CA ASP A 11 7.01 -4.93 0.32
C ASP A 11 6.25 -3.63 0.64
N THR A 12 5.03 -3.72 1.19
CA THR A 12 4.24 -2.55 1.62
C THR A 12 4.93 -1.73 2.71
N ARG A 13 5.63 -2.38 3.67
CA ARG A 13 6.42 -1.64 4.68
C ARG A 13 7.54 -0.83 4.05
N CYS A 14 8.26 -1.43 3.11
CA CYS A 14 9.36 -0.77 2.41
C CYS A 14 8.87 0.42 1.60
N GLU A 15 7.77 0.26 0.86
CA GLU A 15 7.14 1.33 0.09
C GLU A 15 6.67 2.50 0.97
N VAL A 16 6.03 2.19 2.09
CA VAL A 16 5.61 3.21 3.07
C VAL A 16 6.83 3.93 3.63
N ALA A 17 7.86 3.20 4.07
CA ALA A 17 9.07 3.82 4.62
C ALA A 17 9.73 4.77 3.63
N ALA A 18 9.86 4.34 2.36
CA ALA A 18 10.40 5.16 1.28
C ALA A 18 9.53 6.43 1.05
N ALA A 19 8.21 6.27 0.93
CA ALA A 19 7.31 7.40 0.71
C ALA A 19 7.35 8.42 1.86
N MET A 20 7.41 7.95 3.11
CA MET A 20 7.48 8.81 4.30
C MET A 20 8.80 9.57 4.40
N ALA A 21 9.91 8.94 3.99
CA ALA A 21 11.22 9.57 3.93
C ALA A 21 11.29 10.65 2.83
N GLU A 22 10.70 10.38 1.67
CA GLU A 22 10.75 11.27 0.50
C GLU A 22 9.81 12.49 0.63
N THR A 23 8.62 12.30 1.20
CA THR A 23 7.55 13.32 1.18
C THR A 23 7.36 14.04 2.50
N VAL A 24 7.97 13.54 3.59
CA VAL A 24 7.91 14.13 4.94
C VAL A 24 6.49 14.60 5.32
N PRO A 25 5.47 13.73 5.26
CA PRO A 25 4.07 14.14 5.42
C PRO A 25 3.74 14.53 6.87
N SER A 26 2.52 15.04 7.11
CA SER A 26 2.08 15.46 8.43
C SER A 26 2.15 14.30 9.45
N LYS A 27 2.27 14.64 10.74
CA LYS A 27 2.38 13.64 11.82
C LYS A 27 1.13 12.76 11.88
N GLU A 28 -0.04 13.34 11.68
CA GLU A 28 -1.33 12.65 11.66
C GLU A 28 -1.40 11.65 10.52
N PHE A 29 -0.95 12.04 9.32
CA PHE A 29 -0.91 11.14 8.18
C PHE A 29 0.05 9.97 8.42
N ARG A 30 1.26 10.25 8.94
CA ARG A 30 2.22 9.19 9.31
C ARG A 30 1.61 8.20 10.30
N ALA A 31 0.97 8.70 11.35
CA ALA A 31 0.34 7.86 12.37
C ALA A 31 -0.76 6.97 11.75
N ALA A 32 -1.62 7.55 10.91
CA ALA A 32 -2.68 6.81 10.22
C ALA A 32 -2.14 5.68 9.33
N VAL A 33 -1.08 5.95 8.56
CA VAL A 33 -0.48 4.93 7.70
C VAL A 33 0.25 3.86 8.51
N ILE A 34 0.97 4.22 9.58
CA ILE A 34 1.61 3.24 10.48
C ILE A 34 0.55 2.32 11.10
N LEU A 35 -0.57 2.87 11.57
CA LEU A 35 -1.67 2.07 12.10
C LEU A 35 -2.28 1.14 11.04
N ALA A 36 -2.44 1.61 9.80
CA ALA A 36 -2.92 0.77 8.70
C ALA A 36 -1.95 -0.39 8.39
N VAL A 37 -0.63 -0.13 8.39
CA VAL A 37 0.42 -1.15 8.22
C VAL A 37 0.38 -2.16 9.37
N ILE A 38 0.25 -1.72 10.63
CA ILE A 38 0.09 -2.62 11.78
C ILE A 38 -1.15 -3.51 11.60
N HIS A 39 -2.28 -2.91 11.23
CA HIS A 39 -3.52 -3.65 11.00
C HIS A 39 -3.38 -4.68 9.87
N LEU A 40 -2.70 -4.33 8.77
CA LEU A 40 -2.42 -5.25 7.67
C LEU A 40 -1.63 -6.49 8.14
N GLY A 41 -0.62 -6.29 8.99
CA GLY A 41 0.13 -7.39 9.61
C GLY A 41 -0.71 -8.27 10.55
N LEU A 42 -1.67 -7.69 11.28
CA LEU A 42 -2.60 -8.47 12.11
C LEU A 42 -3.54 -9.33 11.23
N VAL A 43 -4.01 -8.81 10.11
CA VAL A 43 -4.84 -9.56 9.16
C VAL A 43 -4.05 -10.70 8.53
N GLU A 44 -2.81 -10.45 8.11
CA GLU A 44 -1.89 -11.49 7.61
C GLU A 44 -1.74 -12.65 8.61
N SER A 45 -1.48 -12.34 9.88
CA SER A 45 -1.36 -13.36 10.93
C SER A 45 -2.64 -14.19 11.07
N LYS A 46 -3.82 -13.56 10.96
CA LYS A 46 -5.11 -14.27 11.01
C LYS A 46 -5.36 -15.15 9.80
N ILE A 47 -4.97 -14.74 8.59
CA ILE A 47 -5.03 -15.56 7.38
C ILE A 47 -4.23 -16.85 7.54
N HIS A 48 -3.06 -16.77 8.19
CA HIS A 48 -2.20 -17.92 8.45
C HIS A 48 -2.74 -18.87 9.52
N LYS A 49 -3.45 -18.33 10.53
CA LYS A 49 -3.93 -19.11 11.68
C LYS A 49 -5.28 -19.79 11.47
N THR A 50 -6.15 -19.23 10.63
CA THR A 50 -7.49 -19.78 10.45
C THR A 50 -7.47 -21.02 9.55
N THR A 51 -8.20 -22.05 9.96
CA THR A 51 -8.48 -23.25 9.17
C THR A 51 -9.82 -23.15 8.43
N ASN A 52 -10.65 -22.16 8.78
CA ASN A 52 -11.95 -21.93 8.15
C ASN A 52 -11.77 -21.20 6.80
N LEU A 53 -12.25 -21.81 5.72
CA LEU A 53 -12.10 -21.28 4.35
C LEU A 53 -12.86 -19.97 4.11
N GLU A 54 -14.06 -19.81 4.68
CA GLU A 54 -14.86 -18.58 4.53
C GLU A 54 -14.25 -17.43 5.32
N GLU A 55 -13.80 -17.71 6.54
CA GLU A 55 -13.07 -16.72 7.34
C GLU A 55 -11.79 -16.32 6.61
N ARG A 56 -11.03 -17.30 6.09
CA ARG A 56 -9.81 -17.03 5.32
C ARG A 56 -10.08 -16.12 4.13
N ARG A 57 -11.14 -16.38 3.35
CA ARG A 57 -11.54 -15.52 2.21
C ARG A 57 -11.87 -14.10 2.68
N THR A 58 -12.62 -13.96 3.77
CA THR A 58 -12.96 -12.66 4.35
C THR A 58 -11.72 -11.88 4.76
N ARG A 59 -10.77 -12.53 5.41
CA ARG A 59 -9.49 -11.92 5.81
C ARG A 59 -8.62 -11.54 4.61
N ILE A 60 -8.63 -12.33 3.54
CA ILE A 60 -7.92 -11.97 2.30
C ILE A 60 -8.52 -10.70 1.68
N ASN A 61 -9.85 -10.58 1.67
CA ASN A 61 -10.52 -9.37 1.19
C ASN A 61 -10.20 -8.15 2.06
N GLU A 62 -10.17 -8.33 3.39
CA GLU A 62 -9.75 -7.31 4.36
C GLU A 62 -8.29 -6.87 4.10
N PHE A 63 -7.38 -7.83 3.92
CA PHE A 63 -5.97 -7.57 3.60
C PHE A 63 -5.84 -6.73 2.32
N ASN A 64 -6.53 -7.12 1.24
CA ASN A 64 -6.52 -6.38 -0.01
C ASN A 64 -7.06 -4.96 0.15
N ARG A 65 -8.16 -4.80 0.87
CA ARG A 65 -8.77 -3.47 1.10
C ARG A 65 -7.80 -2.55 1.84
N VAL A 66 -7.13 -3.05 2.87
CA VAL A 66 -6.19 -2.27 3.68
C VAL A 66 -4.94 -1.93 2.87
N LYS A 67 -4.35 -2.90 2.16
CA LYS A 67 -3.20 -2.68 1.27
C LYS A 67 -3.50 -1.61 0.23
N ASN A 68 -4.64 -1.72 -0.47
CA ASN A 68 -5.05 -0.74 -1.47
C ASN A 68 -5.27 0.66 -0.88
N ALA A 69 -5.74 0.77 0.37
CA ALA A 69 -5.90 2.06 1.04
C ALA A 69 -4.54 2.70 1.36
N ILE A 70 -3.56 1.90 1.80
CA ILE A 70 -2.18 2.35 2.03
C ILE A 70 -1.55 2.81 0.72
N GLU A 71 -1.62 1.99 -0.34
CA GLU A 71 -1.10 2.30 -1.68
C GLU A 71 -1.67 3.61 -2.23
N LYS A 72 -2.98 3.83 -2.11
CA LYS A 72 -3.62 5.10 -2.48
C LYS A 72 -3.10 6.27 -1.66
N GLY A 73 -2.98 6.09 -0.34
CA GLY A 73 -2.45 7.11 0.56
C GLY A 73 -1.04 7.55 0.16
N ILE A 74 -0.12 6.61 -0.05
CA ILE A 74 1.25 6.92 -0.45
C ILE A 74 1.32 7.50 -1.88
N GLY A 75 0.46 7.04 -2.79
CA GLY A 75 0.37 7.59 -4.14
C GLY A 75 -0.06 9.06 -4.14
N LEU A 76 -0.99 9.45 -3.26
CA LEU A 76 -1.37 10.86 -3.07
C LEU A 76 -0.21 11.71 -2.55
N LEU A 77 0.66 11.16 -1.71
CA LEU A 77 1.86 11.89 -1.25
C LEU A 77 2.85 12.13 -2.39
N GLN A 78 3.10 11.11 -3.19
CA GLN A 78 4.06 11.18 -4.30
C GLN A 78 3.58 12.09 -5.44
N ASN A 79 2.27 12.12 -5.71
CA ASN A 79 1.69 12.97 -6.75
C ASN A 79 1.60 14.46 -6.36
N ASN A 80 1.62 14.78 -5.07
CA ASN A 80 1.57 16.16 -4.58
C ASN A 80 2.95 16.81 -4.43
N GLN A 81 4.04 16.14 -4.84
CA GLN A 81 5.36 16.76 -4.85
C GLN A 81 5.45 17.84 -5.94
N PRO A 82 5.86 19.09 -5.60
CA PRO A 82 6.06 20.16 -6.57
C PRO A 82 7.30 19.85 -7.43
N GLY A 83 7.08 19.09 -8.49
CA GLY A 83 8.13 18.59 -9.39
C GLY A 83 7.71 17.32 -10.15
N ARG A 84 6.68 16.61 -9.66
CA ARG A 84 6.14 15.39 -10.26
C ARG A 84 4.76 15.58 -10.89
N ARG A 85 4.42 16.80 -11.35
CA ARG A 85 3.27 16.97 -12.26
C ARG A 85 3.56 16.16 -13.51
N LEU A 86 3.00 14.97 -13.56
CA LEU A 86 3.05 14.04 -14.68
C LEU A 86 2.67 14.82 -15.94
N LEU A 87 3.62 14.93 -16.87
CA LEU A 87 3.30 15.21 -18.26
C LEU A 87 2.26 14.14 -18.66
N PRO A 88 1.08 14.54 -19.18
CA PRO A 88 0.10 13.57 -19.63
C PRO A 88 0.74 12.69 -20.71
N GLU A 89 0.46 11.39 -20.61
CA GLU A 89 1.07 10.27 -21.33
C GLU A 89 0.71 10.23 -22.84
N ASN A 90 0.55 11.40 -23.47
CA ASN A 90 -0.04 11.52 -24.81
C ASN A 90 0.78 12.38 -25.79
N GLN A 91 2.12 12.39 -25.68
CA GLN A 91 3.01 12.97 -26.71
C GLN A 91 4.23 12.10 -27.05
N LYS A 92 4.18 10.77 -26.84
CA LYS A 92 5.21 9.84 -27.35
C LYS A 92 4.87 9.21 -28.71
N LYS A 93 3.90 9.76 -29.42
CA LYS A 93 3.72 9.47 -30.86
C LYS A 93 3.78 10.79 -31.61
N SER A 94 4.50 10.74 -32.73
CA SER A 94 4.82 11.79 -33.70
C SER A 94 5.76 12.89 -33.25
N LEU A 95 7.06 12.65 -33.42
CA LEU A 95 7.90 13.57 -34.20
C LEU A 95 8.56 12.72 -35.31
N PRO A 96 8.55 13.22 -36.58
CA PRO A 96 9.13 12.54 -37.73
C PRO A 96 10.65 12.42 -37.67
#